data_AF-A0A357JBX8-F1
#
_entry.id   AF-A0A357JBX8-F1
#
_cell.length_a   1.000
_cell.length_b   1.000
_cell.length_c   1.000
_cell.angle_alpha   90.00
_cell.angle_beta   90.00
_cell.angle_gamma   90.00
#
_symmetry.space_group_name_H-M   'P 1'
#
loop_
_entity.id
_entity.type
_entity.pdbx_description
1 polymer ?
#
loop_
_entity_poly.entity_id
_entity_poly.type
_entity_poly.pdbx_seq_one_letter_code
_entity_poly.pdbx_strand_id
1 'polypeptide(L)'
;MTVNVINGKLSDNEKNAYWEYALKHSDGKQLKSLDVKVDGDYVDLTYHFETIPFERIRRITGYLVGTLDRFNDGKRSEEHDRVKHMTRDDL
;
A
#
# COMPACT_ATOMS: atom_id res chain seq x y z
N MET A 1 -4.04 6.30 -16.60
CA MET A 1 -3.49 4.99 -16.99
C MET A 1 -2.00 5.15 -17.20
N THR A 2 -1.19 4.50 -16.35
CA THR A 2 0.27 4.54 -16.45
C THR A 2 0.75 3.11 -16.69
N VAL A 3 1.13 2.81 -17.93
CA VAL A 3 1.64 1.50 -18.35
C VAL A 3 3.08 1.66 -18.79
N ASN A 4 4.01 1.02 -18.08
CA ASN A 4 5.41 1.01 -18.43
C ASN A 4 5.74 -0.28 -19.18
N VAL A 5 6.32 -0.16 -20.37
CA VAL A 5 6.72 -1.33 -21.17
C VAL A 5 8.20 -1.57 -20.96
N ILE A 6 8.56 -2.79 -20.55
CA ILE A 6 9.94 -3.20 -20.29
C ILE A 6 10.34 -4.25 -21.34
N ASN A 7 11.52 -4.10 -21.91
CA ASN A 7 12.14 -5.06 -22.83
C ASN A 7 11.34 -5.33 -24.13
N GLY A 8 10.67 -4.32 -24.67
CA GLY A 8 9.92 -4.48 -25.91
C GLY A 8 9.18 -3.22 -26.36
N LYS A 9 8.37 -3.38 -27.40
CA LYS A 9 7.42 -2.37 -27.87
C LYS A 9 6.04 -3.00 -27.91
N LEU A 10 5.06 -2.30 -27.35
CA LEU A 10 3.66 -2.69 -27.40
C LEU A 10 2.87 -1.59 -28.10
N SER A 11 1.88 -1.99 -28.88
CA SER A 11 0.92 -1.05 -29.44
C SER A 11 0.05 -0.45 -28.35
N ASP A 12 -0.55 0.72 -28.60
CA ASP A 12 -1.41 1.36 -27.61
C ASP A 12 -2.69 0.55 -27.34
N ASN A 13 -3.18 -0.19 -28.36
CA ASN A 13 -4.30 -1.12 -28.19
C ASN A 13 -3.97 -2.26 -27.22
N GLU A 14 -2.77 -2.85 -27.33
CA GLU A 14 -2.34 -3.91 -26.41
C GLU A 14 -2.13 -3.39 -24.99
N LYS A 15 -1.54 -2.19 -24.83
CA LYS A 15 -1.41 -1.54 -23.51
C LYS A 15 -2.78 -1.34 -22.85
N ASN A 16 -3.77 -0.88 -23.62
CA ASN A 16 -5.13 -0.70 -23.13
C ASN A 16 -5.76 -2.04 -22.72
N ALA A 17 -5.59 -3.09 -23.54
CA ALA A 17 -6.10 -4.42 -23.22
C ALA A 17 -5.49 -4.98 -21.92
N TYR A 18 -4.18 -4.82 -21.71
CA TYR A 18 -3.54 -5.23 -20.46
C TYR A 18 -3.98 -4.40 -19.26
N TRP A 19 -4.19 -3.10 -19.44
CA TRP A 19 -4.73 -2.24 -18.38
C TRP A 19 -6.14 -2.65 -17.98
N GLU A 20 -7.02 -2.90 -18.95
CA GLU A 20 -8.39 -3.37 -18.70
C GLU A 20 -8.40 -4.74 -18.02
N TYR A 21 -7.54 -5.66 -18.47
CA TYR A 21 -7.34 -6.95 -17.82
C TYR A 21 -6.91 -6.75 -16.36
N ALA A 22 -5.94 -5.87 -16.11
CA ALA A 22 -5.44 -5.59 -14.78
C ALA A 22 -6.53 -4.98 -13.86
N LEU A 23 -7.38 -4.09 -14.37
CA LEU A 23 -8.51 -3.53 -13.63
C LEU A 23 -9.57 -4.56 -13.27
N LYS A 24 -9.88 -5.50 -14.17
CA LYS A 24 -10.84 -6.58 -13.89
C LYS A 24 -10.35 -7.54 -12.80
N HIS A 25 -9.03 -7.68 -12.65
CA HIS A 25 -8.39 -8.59 -11.69
C HIS A 25 -7.82 -7.88 -10.46
N SER A 26 -8.13 -6.59 -10.23
CA SER A 26 -7.61 -5.84 -9.09
C SER A 26 -8.42 -5.98 -7.79
N ASP A 27 -9.47 -6.81 -7.77
CA ASP A 27 -10.37 -7.01 -6.62
C ASP A 27 -10.89 -5.70 -6.01
N GLY A 28 -11.17 -4.70 -6.85
CA GLY A 28 -11.64 -3.38 -6.41
C GLY A 28 -10.56 -2.47 -5.82
N LYS A 29 -9.28 -2.89 -5.80
CA LYS A 29 -8.16 -2.03 -5.43
C LYS A 29 -7.88 -1.04 -6.56
N GLN A 30 -7.49 0.18 -6.18
CA GLN A 30 -7.13 1.21 -7.14
C GLN A 30 -5.74 0.93 -7.70
N LEU A 31 -5.68 0.65 -9.00
CA LEU A 31 -4.43 0.42 -9.73
C LEU A 31 -3.79 1.77 -10.07
N LYS A 32 -2.57 1.99 -9.60
CA LYS A 32 -1.79 3.22 -9.84
C LYS A 32 -0.95 3.12 -11.11
N SER A 33 -0.23 2.02 -11.27
CA SER A 33 0.56 1.74 -12.48
C SER A 33 0.68 0.25 -12.76
N LEU A 34 0.97 -0.08 -14.01
CA LEU A 34 1.18 -1.43 -14.49
C LEU A 34 2.50 -1.49 -15.23
N ASP A 35 3.38 -2.41 -14.83
CA ASP A 35 4.57 -2.72 -15.63
C ASP A 35 4.30 -3.97 -16.45
N VAL A 36 4.56 -3.89 -17.75
CA VAL A 36 4.39 -4.98 -18.71
C VAL A 36 5.77 -5.30 -19.26
N LYS A 37 6.33 -6.42 -18.83
CA LYS A 37 7.62 -6.91 -19.31
C LYS A 37 7.39 -7.93 -20.41
N VAL A 38 7.93 -7.66 -21.59
CA VAL A 38 7.83 -8.56 -22.75
C VAL A 38 8.92 -9.63 -22.68
N ASP A 39 8.50 -10.90 -22.79
CA ASP A 39 9.38 -12.07 -22.84
C ASP A 39 8.96 -13.00 -23.99
N GLY A 40 9.49 -12.72 -25.19
CA GLY A 40 9.11 -13.42 -26.42
C GLY A 40 7.64 -13.22 -26.74
N ASP A 41 6.88 -14.32 -26.77
CA ASP A 41 5.43 -14.33 -27.02
C ASP A 41 4.59 -14.10 -25.75
N TYR A 42 5.22 -13.98 -24.58
CA TYR A 42 4.57 -13.82 -23.29
C TYR A 42 4.84 -12.44 -22.68
N VAL A 43 4.02 -12.09 -21.68
CA VAL A 43 4.21 -10.89 -20.87
C VAL A 43 4.07 -11.17 -19.39
N ASP A 44 4.96 -10.57 -18.59
CA ASP A 44 4.82 -10.52 -17.13
C ASP A 44 4.15 -9.20 -16.74
N LEU A 45 3.10 -9.28 -15.90
CA LEU A 45 2.37 -8.12 -15.40
C LEU A 45 2.70 -7.86 -13.93
N THR A 46 3.26 -6.69 -13.63
CA THR A 46 3.50 -6.24 -12.25
C THR A 46 2.53 -5.11 -11.90
N TYR A 47 1.73 -5.34 -10.85
CA TYR A 47 0.66 -4.46 -10.42
C TYR A 47 1.15 -3.53 -9.31
N HIS A 48 1.02 -2.22 -9.51
CA HIS A 48 1.29 -1.24 -8.48
C HIS A 48 -0.02 -0.60 -8.04
N PHE A 49 -0.48 -0.93 -6.84
CA PHE A 49 -1.71 -0.37 -6.28
C PHE A 49 -1.45 0.92 -5.53
N GLU A 50 -2.50 1.71 -5.39
CA GLU A 50 -2.47 2.88 -4.52
C GLU A 50 -2.40 2.47 -3.05
N THR A 51 -1.57 3.17 -2.28
CA THR A 51 -1.46 2.94 -0.85
C THR A 51 -2.73 3.45 -0.17
N ILE A 52 -3.50 2.52 0.41
CA ILE A 52 -4.65 2.89 1.22
C ILE A 52 -4.14 3.42 2.56
N PRO A 53 -4.48 4.67 2.95
CA PRO A 53 -4.09 5.18 4.26
C PRO A 53 -4.75 4.33 5.35
N PHE A 54 -3.96 3.96 6.35
CA PHE A 54 -4.46 3.22 7.51
C PHE A 54 -4.09 3.96 8.78
N GLU A 55 -5.03 3.99 9.73
CA GLU A 55 -4.78 4.52 11.06
C GLU A 55 -4.34 3.37 11.98
N ARG A 56 -3.25 3.60 12.72
CA ARG A 56 -2.78 2.65 13.74
C ARG A 56 -3.49 2.96 15.06
N ILE A 57 -4.47 2.15 15.43
CA ILE A 57 -5.11 2.23 16.74
C ILE A 57 -4.15 1.68 17.81
N ARG A 58 -4.04 2.37 18.93
CA ARG A 58 -3.23 1.93 20.08
C ARG A 58 -4.15 1.33 21.15
N ARG A 59 -3.70 0.23 21.76
CA ARG A 59 -4.28 -0.30 23.00
C ARG A 59 -3.32 0.01 24.14
N ILE A 60 -3.78 0.82 25.08
CA ILE A 60 -3.15 1.01 26.40
C ILE A 60 -4.15 0.45 27.40
N THR A 61 -3.70 -0.16 28.50
CA THR A 61 -4.52 -1.03 29.37
C THR A 61 -5.96 -0.49 29.57
N GLY A 62 -6.94 -1.15 28.96
CA GLY A 62 -8.37 -0.80 29.03
C GLY A 62 -8.90 0.27 28.05
N TYR A 63 -8.07 0.87 27.21
CA TYR A 63 -8.43 1.97 26.31
C TYR A 63 -8.06 1.65 24.85
N LEU A 64 -9.08 1.64 23.98
CA LEU A 64 -8.92 1.56 22.52
C LEU A 64 -9.16 2.95 21.93
N VAL A 65 -8.09 3.67 21.60
CA VAL A 65 -8.14 5.07 21.19
C VAL A 65 -7.07 5.33 20.15
N GLY A 66 -7.43 6.03 19.07
CA GLY A 66 -6.51 6.35 17.97
C GLY A 66 -5.47 7.40 18.37
N THR A 67 -5.93 8.49 18.99
CA THR A 67 -5.10 9.60 19.46
C THR A 67 -5.04 9.68 20.99
N LEU A 68 -4.06 10.42 21.53
CA LEU A 68 -3.87 10.61 22.98
C LEU A 68 -4.79 11.70 23.57
N ASP A 69 -5.66 12.31 22.75
CA ASP A 69 -6.45 13.50 23.14
C ASP A 69 -7.45 13.20 24.27
N ARG A 70 -7.85 11.94 24.43
CA ARG A 70 -8.84 11.50 25.43
C ARG A 70 -8.23 10.89 26.69
N PHE A 71 -6.92 11.00 26.88
CA PHE A 71 -6.23 10.36 27.99
C PHE A 71 -6.35 11.22 29.25
N ASN A 72 -6.64 10.58 30.39
CA ASN A 72 -6.42 11.20 31.68
C ASN A 72 -4.92 11.20 32.03
N ASP A 73 -4.55 11.90 33.10
CA ASP A 73 -3.14 12.08 33.48
C ASP A 73 -2.43 10.76 33.78
N GLY A 74 -3.12 9.81 34.43
CA GLY A 74 -2.56 8.48 34.72
C GLY A 74 -2.20 7.71 33.44
N LYS A 75 -3.08 7.75 32.42
CA LYS A 75 -2.81 7.08 31.14
C LYS A 75 -1.76 7.77 30.30
N ARG A 76 -1.61 9.09 30.43
CA ARG A 76 -0.48 9.82 29.82
C ARG A 76 0.85 9.38 30.41
N SER A 77 0.93 9.22 31.73
CA SER A 77 2.14 8.69 32.39
C SER A 77 2.46 7.27 31.93
N GLU A 78 1.46 6.39 31.85
CA GLU A 78 1.65 5.01 31.38
C GLU A 78 2.13 4.94 29.91
N GLU A 79 1.63 5.84 29.04
CA GLU A 79 2.11 5.92 27.65
C GLU A 79 3.56 6.40 27.57
N HIS A 80 3.92 7.38 28.41
CA HIS A 80 5.27 7.93 28.48
C HIS A 80 6.30 6.88 28.93
N ASP A 81 5.94 6.04 29.91
CA ASP A 81 6.84 5.01 30.45
C ASP A 81 6.94 3.77 29.54
N ARG A 82 6.17 3.74 28.44
CA ARG A 82 6.15 2.60 27.53
C ARG A 82 7.45 2.47 26.73
N VAL A 83 8.14 1.34 26.87
CA VAL A 83 9.31 0.98 26.06
C VAL A 83 8.88 0.66 24.62
N LYS A 84 9.48 1.35 23.63
CA LYS A 84 9.28 1.08 22.20
C LYS A 84 10.36 0.10 21.74
N HIS A 85 9.95 -1.09 21.30
CA HIS A 85 10.90 -2.14 20.90
C HIS A 85 11.47 -1.98 19.48
N MET A 86 10.89 -1.09 18.67
CA MET A 86 11.40 -0.75 17.33
C MET A 86 11.10 0.72 17.06
N THR A 87 12.11 1.50 16.73
CA THR A 87 11.99 2.85 16.18
C THR A 87 12.26 2.83 14.69
N ARG A 88 11.88 3.91 13.98
CA ARG A 88 12.02 3.98 12.52
C ARG A 88 13.49 3.98 12.08
N ASP A 89 14.39 4.36 12.97
CA ASP A 89 15.84 4.36 12.76
C ASP A 89 16.47 2.97 12.97
N ASP A 90 15.72 2.01 13.53
CA ASP A 90 16.16 0.62 13.71
C ASP A 90 15.84 -0.27 12.49
N LEU A 91 15.26 0.29 11.43
CA LEU A 91 14.88 -0.37 10.16
C LEU A 91 15.75 0.10 9.00
#